data_AF-A0A4Y9Z2M5-F1
#
_entry.id   AF-A0A4Y9Z2M5-F1
#
_cell.length_a   1.000
_cell.length_b   1.000
_cell.length_c   1.000
_cell.angle_alpha   90.00
_cell.angle_beta   90.00
_cell.angle_gamma   90.00
#
_symmetry.space_group_name_H-M   'P 1'
#
loop_
_entity.id
_entity.type
_entity.pdbx_description
1 polymer ?
#
loop_
_entity_poly.entity_id
_entity_poly.type
_entity_poly.pdbx_seq_one_letter_code
_entity_poly.pdbx_strand_id
1 'polypeptide(L)'
;METTSGLWDVLRDAVWSNSKPVATEEDIVAFHVFGLDRGLGYRDVFPPTRTCLNAACGHYRNDDAIATLTDPITYRATLFTLREGALPVFVTSVYCRGCYRRYHHNYYVEKSSSTRTYYAGPPPDVLQIATHFFAETGVLELFGNGMVFGWLSSSNCARIYNMSLAARHCEKRNNPVAYGYSESLPFQWPYSVELAGPEAMQGFLLYSLLLDKAEHGHCLVLPHDFPTQKDRLEVALAERNKAMEGIGQEYWAHACDLCFIIEEAADGTLRKLQFSVGDGISLGRPCCAVHDSTNALSSTVLRRASCHTRPVPSNHTAQLRQPILRMAGQFNNFGHVFEPTE
;
A
#
# COMPACT_ATOMS: atom_id res chain seq x y z
N MET A 1 -38.67 26.27 -6.90
CA MET A 1 -37.30 25.86 -7.27
C MET A 1 -36.35 26.71 -6.46
N GLU A 2 -35.85 26.17 -5.36
CA GLU A 2 -34.71 26.81 -4.69
C GLU A 2 -33.52 26.76 -5.65
N THR A 3 -32.90 27.91 -5.89
CA THR A 3 -31.70 27.98 -6.71
C THR A 3 -30.58 27.25 -5.99
N THR A 4 -29.67 26.61 -6.73
CA THR A 4 -28.46 25.97 -6.19
C THR A 4 -27.65 26.92 -5.28
N SER A 5 -27.72 28.23 -5.54
CA SER A 5 -27.14 29.28 -4.69
C SER A 5 -27.79 29.33 -3.31
N GLY A 6 -29.12 29.30 -3.22
CA GLY A 6 -29.84 29.34 -1.94
C GLY A 6 -29.57 28.10 -1.08
N LEU A 7 -29.49 26.91 -1.70
CA LEU A 7 -29.11 25.69 -1.01
C LEU A 7 -27.66 25.75 -0.49
N TRP A 8 -26.73 26.29 -1.27
CA TRP A 8 -25.35 26.46 -0.83
C TRP A 8 -25.21 27.43 0.34
N ASP A 9 -25.92 28.56 0.31
CA ASP A 9 -25.85 29.55 1.39
C ASP A 9 -26.37 28.98 2.72
N VAL A 10 -27.35 28.08 2.68
CA VAL A 10 -27.87 27.37 3.87
C VAL A 10 -26.93 26.25 4.32
N LEU A 11 -26.40 25.46 3.39
CA LEU A 11 -25.65 24.24 3.70
C LEU A 11 -24.17 24.48 3.95
N ARG A 12 -23.59 25.59 3.47
CA ARG A 12 -22.14 25.82 3.55
C ARG A 12 -21.61 25.69 4.96
N ASP A 13 -22.26 26.30 5.95
CA ASP A 13 -21.74 26.27 7.32
C ASP A 13 -21.80 24.86 7.90
N ALA A 14 -22.84 24.09 7.61
CA ALA A 14 -22.94 22.68 7.99
C ALA A 14 -21.90 21.79 7.26
N VAL A 15 -21.61 22.09 5.98
CA VAL A 15 -20.60 21.38 5.18
C VAL A 15 -19.19 21.68 5.68
N TRP A 16 -18.91 22.93 6.07
CA TRP A 16 -17.60 23.37 6.55
C TRP A 16 -17.36 23.12 8.04
N SER A 17 -18.42 22.97 8.85
CA SER A 17 -18.32 22.74 10.31
C SER A 17 -18.36 21.27 10.72
N ASN A 18 -18.85 20.36 9.86
CA ASN A 18 -18.93 18.95 10.23
C ASN A 18 -17.57 18.25 10.14
N SER A 19 -17.25 17.50 11.20
CA SER A 19 -16.32 16.37 11.13
C SER A 19 -16.77 15.41 10.02
N LYS A 20 -15.82 14.83 9.27
CA LYS A 20 -16.06 13.89 8.16
C LYS A 20 -17.32 13.04 8.39
N PRO A 21 -18.44 13.30 7.68
CA PRO A 21 -19.68 12.56 7.91
C PRO A 21 -19.46 11.09 7.59
N VAL A 22 -19.85 10.20 8.51
CA VAL A 22 -19.82 8.76 8.29
C VAL A 22 -21.13 8.38 7.63
N ALA A 23 -21.12 7.88 6.39
CA ALA A 23 -22.36 7.47 5.74
C ALA A 23 -23.06 6.34 6.47
N THR A 24 -24.37 6.51 6.58
CA THR A 24 -25.30 5.44 6.87
C THR A 24 -25.36 4.44 5.70
N GLU A 25 -26.01 3.31 5.91
CA GLU A 25 -26.15 2.31 4.83
C GLU A 25 -27.06 2.85 3.74
N GLU A 26 -28.10 3.54 4.17
CA GLU A 26 -29.10 4.21 3.36
C GLU A 26 -28.46 5.27 2.46
N ASP A 27 -27.48 6.03 2.99
CA ASP A 27 -26.73 7.00 2.18
C ASP A 27 -25.96 6.31 1.05
N ILE A 28 -25.19 5.25 1.35
CA ILE A 28 -24.40 4.54 0.33
C ILE A 28 -25.32 3.93 -0.73
N VAL A 29 -26.42 3.31 -0.31
CA VAL A 29 -27.44 2.76 -1.21
C VAL A 29 -28.03 3.86 -2.09
N ALA A 30 -28.42 4.99 -1.51
CA ALA A 30 -28.96 6.13 -2.25
C ALA A 30 -27.93 6.69 -3.24
N PHE A 31 -26.65 6.78 -2.86
CA PHE A 31 -25.56 7.19 -3.76
C PHE A 31 -25.36 6.22 -4.91
N HIS A 32 -25.40 4.92 -4.66
CA HIS A 32 -25.29 3.92 -5.71
C HIS A 32 -26.46 3.99 -6.70
N VAL A 33 -27.67 4.22 -6.20
CA VAL A 33 -28.89 4.27 -7.04
C VAL A 33 -29.02 5.60 -7.80
N PHE A 34 -28.72 6.73 -7.17
CA PHE A 34 -29.02 8.05 -7.73
C PHE A 34 -27.78 8.90 -8.04
N GLY A 35 -26.68 8.69 -7.32
CA GLY A 35 -25.48 9.52 -7.40
C GLY A 35 -24.62 9.22 -8.62
N LEU A 36 -24.39 7.95 -8.94
CA LEU A 36 -23.46 7.54 -9.99
C LEU A 36 -23.84 8.06 -11.38
N ASP A 37 -25.13 8.02 -11.73
CA ASP A 37 -25.66 8.57 -12.98
C ASP A 37 -25.51 10.09 -13.09
N ARG A 38 -25.39 10.76 -11.94
CA ARG A 38 -25.20 12.22 -11.84
C ARG A 38 -23.73 12.61 -11.72
N GLY A 39 -22.81 11.63 -11.80
CA GLY A 39 -21.38 11.89 -11.61
C GLY A 39 -20.99 12.21 -10.16
N LEU A 40 -21.80 11.77 -9.20
CA LEU A 40 -21.56 11.96 -7.77
C LEU A 40 -21.05 10.65 -7.18
N GLY A 41 -19.85 10.67 -6.62
CA GLY A 41 -19.31 9.59 -5.80
C GLY A 41 -19.72 9.79 -4.35
N TYR A 42 -19.71 8.71 -3.57
CA TYR A 42 -19.83 8.84 -2.12
C TYR A 42 -18.65 9.65 -1.54
N ARG A 43 -17.45 9.41 -2.07
CA ARG A 43 -16.25 10.19 -1.77
C ARG A 43 -15.62 10.63 -3.09
N ASP A 44 -15.27 11.91 -3.14
CA ASP A 44 -14.43 12.45 -4.20
C ASP A 44 -13.00 12.62 -3.66
N VAL A 45 -12.04 12.19 -4.47
CA VAL A 45 -10.63 12.16 -4.10
C VAL A 45 -9.92 13.29 -4.83
N PHE A 46 -9.44 14.27 -4.06
CA PHE A 46 -8.72 15.45 -4.58
C PHE A 46 -7.26 15.46 -4.10
N PRO A 47 -6.38 16.24 -4.76
CA PRO A 47 -5.08 16.57 -4.21
C PRO A 47 -5.22 17.31 -2.88
N PRO A 48 -4.25 17.18 -1.97
CA PRO A 48 -4.34 17.76 -0.62
C PRO A 48 -4.10 19.29 -0.61
N THR A 49 -3.95 19.90 -1.78
CA THR A 49 -3.69 21.33 -1.94
C THR A 49 -4.41 21.87 -3.16
N ARG A 50 -4.74 23.16 -3.11
CA ARG A 50 -5.35 23.91 -4.22
C ARG A 50 -4.36 24.91 -4.84
N THR A 51 -3.14 24.94 -4.32
CA THR A 51 -2.10 25.87 -4.70
C THR A 51 -0.82 25.14 -5.08
N CYS A 52 0.07 25.82 -5.79
CA CYS A 52 1.32 25.21 -6.21
C CYS A 52 2.25 25.08 -5.00
N LEU A 53 2.82 23.90 -4.76
CA LEU A 53 3.77 23.65 -3.68
C LEU A 53 5.23 23.98 -4.06
N ASN A 54 5.50 24.31 -5.32
CA ASN A 54 6.84 24.67 -5.76
C ASN A 54 7.13 26.13 -5.40
N ALA A 55 7.93 26.37 -4.36
CA ALA A 55 8.31 27.72 -3.91
C ALA A 55 8.95 28.60 -5.00
N ALA A 56 9.57 28.01 -6.03
CA ALA A 56 10.15 28.75 -7.15
C ALA A 56 9.12 29.15 -8.23
N CYS A 57 7.87 28.71 -8.11
CA CYS A 57 6.82 28.99 -9.09
C CYS A 57 6.06 30.28 -8.75
N GLY A 58 5.76 31.12 -9.74
CA GLY A 58 4.93 32.33 -9.53
C GLY A 58 3.49 32.05 -9.04
N HIS A 59 3.01 30.81 -9.18
CA HIS A 59 1.73 30.34 -8.64
C HIS A 59 1.84 29.71 -7.25
N TYR A 60 3.02 29.75 -6.63
CA TYR A 60 3.20 29.34 -5.23
C TYR A 60 2.40 30.23 -4.29
N ARG A 61 1.77 29.64 -3.29
CA ARG A 61 1.10 30.35 -2.20
C ARG A 61 1.39 29.62 -0.89
N ASN A 62 1.43 30.38 0.20
CA ASN A 62 1.60 29.84 1.55
C ASN A 62 0.28 29.34 2.16
N ASP A 63 -0.85 29.71 1.54
CA ASP A 63 -2.19 29.32 1.96
C ASP A 63 -3.01 28.84 0.76
N ASP A 64 -4.10 28.13 1.05
CA ASP A 64 -5.05 27.63 0.04
C ASP A 64 -6.26 28.57 -0.16
N ALA A 65 -6.16 29.84 0.25
CA ALA A 65 -7.28 30.79 0.15
C ALA A 65 -7.62 31.12 -1.31
N ILE A 66 -6.62 31.14 -2.18
CA ILE A 66 -6.78 31.41 -3.61
C ILE A 66 -6.26 30.20 -4.39
N ALA A 67 -7.16 29.47 -5.05
CA ALA A 67 -6.77 28.35 -5.90
C ALA A 67 -5.90 28.83 -7.08
N THR A 68 -4.68 28.32 -7.18
CA THR A 68 -3.77 28.59 -8.30
C THR A 68 -3.61 27.40 -9.25
N LEU A 69 -4.06 26.22 -8.81
CA LEU A 69 -4.10 25.02 -9.65
C LEU A 69 -5.39 25.02 -10.49
N THR A 70 -5.25 24.68 -11.77
CA THR A 70 -6.31 24.75 -12.79
C THR A 70 -6.43 23.43 -13.57
N ASP A 71 -7.24 23.40 -14.63
CA ASP A 71 -7.36 22.27 -15.55
C ASP A 71 -7.63 20.92 -14.85
N PRO A 72 -8.74 20.83 -14.08
CA PRO A 72 -9.10 19.61 -13.40
C PRO A 72 -9.34 18.49 -14.41
N ILE A 73 -8.75 17.32 -14.16
CA ILE A 73 -9.08 16.08 -14.86
C ILE A 73 -9.67 15.13 -13.84
N THR A 74 -10.94 14.80 -14.04
CA THR A 74 -11.69 13.87 -13.18
C THR A 74 -11.89 12.55 -13.91
N TYR A 75 -11.67 11.45 -13.19
CA TYR A 75 -11.88 10.10 -13.71
C TYR A 75 -12.48 9.19 -12.65
N ARG A 76 -13.09 8.08 -13.09
CA ARG A 76 -13.72 7.08 -12.22
C ARG A 76 -12.67 6.11 -11.65
N ALA A 77 -12.86 5.66 -10.42
CA ALA A 77 -11.99 4.68 -9.76
C ALA A 77 -12.77 3.88 -8.70
N THR A 78 -12.14 2.87 -8.10
CA THR A 78 -12.66 2.13 -6.95
C THR A 78 -11.83 2.43 -5.72
N LEU A 79 -12.48 2.73 -4.60
CA LEU A 79 -11.89 2.89 -3.28
C LEU A 79 -12.22 1.68 -2.41
N PHE A 80 -11.20 1.01 -1.91
CA PHE A 80 -11.33 -0.09 -0.95
C PHE A 80 -11.24 0.47 0.48
N THR A 81 -12.31 0.32 1.25
CA THR A 81 -12.43 0.84 2.62
C THR A 81 -12.56 -0.29 3.63
N LEU A 82 -12.23 -0.01 4.89
CA LEU A 82 -12.33 -1.03 5.94
C LEU A 82 -13.78 -1.25 6.41
N ARG A 83 -14.64 -0.23 6.34
CA ARG A 83 -15.99 -0.27 6.93
C ARG A 83 -17.12 -0.24 5.91
N GLU A 84 -16.99 0.59 4.89
CA GLU A 84 -18.02 0.81 3.89
C GLU A 84 -17.94 -0.16 2.70
N GLY A 85 -16.85 -0.93 2.63
CA GLY A 85 -16.52 -1.85 1.55
C GLY A 85 -15.91 -1.19 0.33
N ALA A 86 -16.08 -1.81 -0.84
CA ALA A 86 -15.56 -1.29 -2.09
C ALA A 86 -16.54 -0.26 -2.68
N LEU A 87 -16.08 0.97 -2.86
CA LEU A 87 -16.92 2.10 -3.25
C LEU A 87 -16.49 2.68 -4.60
N PRO A 88 -17.44 3.01 -5.49
CA PRO A 88 -17.17 3.84 -6.66
C PRO A 88 -16.84 5.27 -6.22
N VAL A 89 -15.74 5.82 -6.74
CA VAL A 89 -15.26 7.17 -6.42
C VAL A 89 -14.86 7.94 -7.69
N PHE A 90 -14.93 9.27 -7.62
CA PHE A 90 -14.36 10.14 -8.62
C PHE A 90 -13.05 10.74 -8.09
N VAL A 91 -12.02 10.70 -8.93
CA VAL A 91 -10.69 11.19 -8.58
C VAL A 91 -10.36 12.34 -9.48
N THR A 92 -9.96 13.46 -8.88
CA THR A 92 -9.57 14.66 -9.60
C THR A 92 -8.08 14.90 -9.45
N SER A 93 -7.43 15.25 -10.55
CA SER A 93 -6.09 15.85 -10.55
C SER A 93 -6.17 17.29 -11.05
N VAL A 94 -5.30 18.16 -10.56
CA VAL A 94 -5.23 19.56 -11.01
C VAL A 94 -3.82 19.90 -11.47
N TYR A 95 -3.69 20.95 -12.26
CA TYR A 95 -2.48 21.29 -12.99
C TYR A 95 -2.01 22.70 -12.65
N CYS A 96 -0.70 22.87 -12.44
CA CYS A 96 -0.09 24.17 -12.34
C CYS A 96 0.45 24.60 -13.70
N ARG A 97 -0.13 25.64 -14.32
CA ARG A 97 0.33 26.17 -15.61
C ARG A 97 1.70 26.84 -15.57
N GLY A 98 2.19 27.25 -14.39
CA GLY A 98 3.48 27.94 -14.26
C GLY A 98 4.68 27.01 -14.17
N CYS A 99 4.61 25.94 -13.36
CA CYS A 99 5.70 24.96 -13.24
C CYS A 99 5.40 23.63 -13.93
N TYR A 100 4.26 23.53 -14.62
CA TYR A 100 3.83 22.35 -15.39
C TYR A 100 3.72 21.05 -14.56
N ARG A 101 3.51 21.16 -13.25
CA ARG A 101 3.27 20.03 -12.36
C ARG A 101 1.79 19.65 -12.34
N ARG A 102 1.49 18.34 -12.39
CA ARG A 102 0.14 17.82 -12.15
C ARG A 102 0.07 17.23 -10.76
N TYR A 103 -0.85 17.73 -9.94
CA TYR A 103 -1.08 17.29 -8.58
C TYR A 103 -2.19 16.23 -8.58
N HIS A 104 -1.87 15.08 -8.01
CA HIS A 104 -2.77 13.96 -7.75
C HIS A 104 -3.01 13.85 -6.24
N HIS A 105 -3.81 12.87 -5.83
CA HIS A 105 -4.20 12.67 -4.44
C HIS A 105 -3.03 12.45 -3.48
N ASN A 106 -2.09 11.57 -3.82
CA ASN A 106 -0.98 11.18 -2.95
C ASN A 106 0.41 11.60 -3.48
N TYR A 107 0.47 12.16 -4.68
CA TYR A 107 1.71 12.65 -5.29
C TYR A 107 1.45 13.80 -6.26
N TYR A 108 2.52 14.45 -6.71
CA TYR A 108 2.52 15.26 -7.92
C TYR A 108 3.53 14.73 -8.93
N VAL A 109 3.31 15.06 -10.20
CA VAL A 109 4.18 14.69 -11.32
C VAL A 109 4.82 15.94 -11.88
N GLU A 110 6.13 15.94 -12.00
CA GLU A 110 6.91 16.99 -12.64
C GLU A 110 7.22 16.61 -14.08
N LYS A 111 6.72 17.41 -15.03
CA LYS A 111 6.83 17.11 -16.46
C LYS A 111 8.26 17.13 -16.98
N SER A 112 9.13 17.98 -16.43
CA SER A 112 10.51 18.15 -16.91
C SER A 112 11.43 16.98 -16.59
N SER A 113 11.28 16.41 -15.39
CA SER A 113 12.07 15.27 -14.91
C SER A 113 11.38 13.92 -15.12
N SER A 114 10.08 13.94 -15.45
CA SER A 114 9.21 12.77 -15.43
C SER A 114 9.28 11.97 -14.12
N THR A 115 9.28 12.71 -13.01
CA THR A 115 9.28 12.13 -11.67
C THR A 115 7.94 12.30 -11.00
N ARG A 116 7.55 11.27 -10.27
CA ARG A 116 6.43 11.26 -9.33
C ARG A 116 6.98 11.47 -7.93
N THR A 117 6.60 12.55 -7.27
CA THR A 117 7.00 12.84 -5.89
C THR A 117 5.78 12.77 -4.98
N TYR A 118 5.82 11.88 -4.01
CA TYR A 118 4.79 11.76 -2.98
C TYR A 118 4.91 12.89 -1.97
N TYR A 119 3.78 13.33 -1.41
CA TYR A 119 3.77 14.40 -0.42
C TYR A 119 4.54 13.99 0.85
N ALA A 120 5.17 14.95 1.50
CA ALA A 120 5.93 14.73 2.73
C ALA A 120 5.01 14.39 3.91
N GLY A 121 5.56 13.68 4.90
CA GLY A 121 4.85 13.33 6.14
C GLY A 121 4.28 11.90 6.11
N PRO A 122 3.43 11.56 7.10
CA PRO A 122 2.86 10.23 7.19
C PRO A 122 1.98 9.90 5.98
N PRO A 123 1.78 8.60 5.65
CA PRO A 123 0.87 8.21 4.60
C PRO A 123 -0.54 8.81 4.80
N PRO A 124 -1.17 9.37 3.75
CA PRO A 124 -2.54 9.87 3.85
C PRO A 124 -3.54 8.74 4.10
N ASP A 125 -4.73 9.05 4.62
CA ASP A 125 -5.80 8.07 4.91
C ASP A 125 -6.17 7.16 3.71
N VAL A 126 -5.97 7.65 2.49
CA VAL A 126 -6.27 6.94 1.24
C VAL A 126 -5.05 6.99 0.31
N LEU A 127 -4.70 5.85 -0.26
CA LEU A 127 -3.60 5.72 -1.21
C LEU A 127 -4.08 5.27 -2.57
N GLN A 128 -3.57 5.92 -3.62
CA GLN A 128 -3.66 5.42 -4.98
C GLN A 128 -2.70 4.24 -5.14
N ILE A 129 -3.24 3.02 -5.16
CA ILE A 129 -2.45 1.77 -5.25
C ILE A 129 -2.27 1.32 -6.71
N ALA A 130 -3.16 1.73 -7.60
CA ALA A 130 -3.02 1.62 -9.05
C ALA A 130 -3.80 2.75 -9.74
N THR A 131 -3.76 2.86 -11.08
CA THR A 131 -4.36 3.98 -11.83
C THR A 131 -5.82 4.24 -11.44
N HIS A 132 -6.63 3.18 -11.34
CA HIS A 132 -8.07 3.25 -11.02
C HIS A 132 -8.43 2.59 -9.68
N PHE A 133 -7.45 2.30 -8.83
CA PHE A 133 -7.66 1.62 -7.55
C PHE A 133 -7.02 2.39 -6.42
N PHE A 134 -7.81 2.62 -5.38
CA PHE A 134 -7.46 3.32 -4.16
C PHE A 134 -7.77 2.43 -2.97
N ALA A 135 -7.00 2.53 -1.90
CA ALA A 135 -7.29 1.81 -0.66
C ALA A 135 -7.05 2.73 0.54
N GLU A 136 -7.87 2.58 1.57
CA GLU A 136 -7.59 3.20 2.86
C GLU A 136 -6.32 2.59 3.48
N THR A 137 -5.52 3.41 4.16
CA THR A 137 -4.32 2.92 4.87
C THR A 137 -4.68 1.90 5.94
N GLY A 138 -5.86 2.00 6.57
CA GLY A 138 -6.36 0.97 7.48
C GLY A 138 -6.54 -0.41 6.84
N VAL A 139 -6.90 -0.48 5.55
CA VAL A 139 -6.96 -1.75 4.80
C VAL A 139 -5.55 -2.29 4.55
N LEU A 140 -4.61 -1.40 4.20
CA LEU A 140 -3.22 -1.79 3.94
C LEU A 140 -2.48 -2.20 5.21
N GLU A 141 -2.80 -1.57 6.34
CA GLU A 141 -2.34 -1.93 7.68
C GLU A 141 -2.88 -3.29 8.11
N LEU A 142 -4.17 -3.56 7.86
CA LEU A 142 -4.75 -4.89 8.06
C LEU A 142 -4.01 -5.95 7.22
N PHE A 143 -3.65 -5.63 5.97
CA PHE A 143 -2.88 -6.53 5.13
C PHE A 143 -1.46 -6.74 5.66
N GLY A 144 -0.79 -5.69 6.11
CA GLY A 144 0.51 -5.79 6.79
C GLY A 144 0.42 -6.77 7.96
N ASN A 145 -0.47 -6.52 8.91
CA ASN A 145 -0.69 -7.40 10.06
C ASN A 145 -1.08 -8.83 9.67
N GLY A 146 -1.90 -8.98 8.64
CA GLY A 146 -2.28 -10.28 8.08
C GLY A 146 -1.10 -11.04 7.48
N MET A 147 -0.22 -10.37 6.75
CA MET A 147 1.01 -10.96 6.20
C MET A 147 1.97 -11.38 7.33
N VAL A 148 2.05 -10.59 8.40
CA VAL A 148 2.99 -10.85 9.50
C VAL A 148 2.50 -11.93 10.45
N PHE A 149 1.28 -11.79 10.96
CA PHE A 149 0.76 -12.65 12.04
C PHE A 149 -0.06 -13.82 11.51
N GLY A 150 -0.72 -13.64 10.37
CA GLY A 150 -1.55 -14.67 9.74
C GLY A 150 -0.87 -15.40 8.59
N TRP A 151 0.36 -15.01 8.24
CA TRP A 151 1.14 -15.54 7.11
C TRP A 151 0.34 -15.51 5.80
N LEU A 152 -0.47 -14.47 5.65
CA LEU A 152 -1.32 -14.32 4.48
C LEU A 152 -0.49 -13.88 3.28
N SER A 153 -0.73 -14.48 2.12
CA SER A 153 -0.27 -13.92 0.84
C SER A 153 -1.11 -12.70 0.47
N SER A 154 -0.63 -11.84 -0.42
CA SER A 154 -1.45 -10.71 -0.92
C SER A 154 -2.75 -11.18 -1.59
N SER A 155 -2.74 -12.33 -2.26
CA SER A 155 -3.95 -12.95 -2.81
C SER A 155 -4.92 -13.41 -1.71
N ASN A 156 -4.41 -13.92 -0.58
CA ASN A 156 -5.25 -14.25 0.58
C ASN A 156 -5.81 -12.98 1.23
N CYS A 157 -5.02 -11.93 1.39
CA CYS A 157 -5.48 -10.62 1.88
C CYS A 157 -6.60 -10.06 1.00
N ALA A 158 -6.40 -10.05 -0.32
CA ALA A 158 -7.40 -9.61 -1.29
C ALA A 158 -8.69 -10.45 -1.21
N ARG A 159 -8.56 -11.78 -1.11
CA ARG A 159 -9.71 -12.68 -0.95
C ARG A 159 -10.46 -12.45 0.36
N ILE A 160 -9.75 -12.30 1.47
CA ILE A 160 -10.38 -12.00 2.77
C ILE A 160 -11.10 -10.65 2.69
N TYR A 161 -10.50 -9.64 2.09
CA TYR A 161 -11.16 -8.36 1.84
C TYR A 161 -12.44 -8.55 1.03
N ASN A 162 -12.39 -9.24 -0.12
CA ASN A 162 -13.56 -9.43 -0.98
C ASN A 162 -14.69 -10.20 -0.28
N MET A 163 -14.36 -11.18 0.53
CA MET A 163 -15.33 -12.02 1.24
C MET A 163 -15.89 -11.35 2.50
N SER A 164 -15.08 -10.56 3.19
CA SER A 164 -15.39 -10.12 4.56
C SER A 164 -15.49 -8.61 4.72
N LEU A 165 -15.14 -7.81 3.70
CA LEU A 165 -15.11 -6.35 3.81
C LEU A 165 -15.69 -5.65 2.58
N ALA A 166 -15.55 -6.20 1.36
CA ALA A 166 -15.90 -5.50 0.13
C ALA A 166 -17.39 -5.13 -0.01
N ALA A 167 -18.28 -5.80 0.72
CA ALA A 167 -19.67 -5.42 0.82
C ALA A 167 -20.00 -5.07 2.28
N ARG A 168 -20.78 -4.00 2.46
CA ARG A 168 -21.41 -3.71 3.74
C ARG A 168 -22.30 -4.90 4.14
N HIS A 169 -22.23 -5.31 5.40
CA HIS A 169 -22.92 -6.49 5.91
C HIS A 169 -22.55 -7.82 5.25
N CYS A 170 -21.27 -8.03 4.98
CA CYS A 170 -20.75 -9.30 4.48
C CYS A 170 -21.19 -10.50 5.34
N GLU A 171 -21.38 -10.33 6.65
CA GLU A 171 -21.84 -11.36 7.57
C GLU A 171 -23.26 -11.82 7.25
N LYS A 172 -24.13 -10.92 6.79
CA LYS A 172 -25.49 -11.24 6.34
C LYS A 172 -25.43 -11.91 4.97
N ARG A 173 -24.71 -11.31 4.02
CA ARG A 173 -24.54 -11.82 2.65
C ARG A 173 -23.97 -13.24 2.62
N ASN A 174 -22.98 -13.53 3.46
CA ASN A 174 -22.30 -14.82 3.51
C ASN A 174 -23.13 -15.90 4.23
N ASN A 175 -24.20 -15.52 4.93
CA ASN A 175 -25.03 -16.44 5.72
C ASN A 175 -26.53 -16.27 5.38
N PRO A 176 -26.94 -16.50 4.12
CA PRO A 176 -28.31 -16.25 3.68
C PRO A 176 -29.36 -17.13 4.39
N VAL A 177 -28.95 -18.29 4.90
CA VAL A 177 -29.83 -19.16 5.71
C VAL A 177 -30.21 -18.51 7.04
N ALA A 178 -29.30 -17.74 7.63
CA ALA A 178 -29.52 -17.11 8.93
C ALA A 178 -30.21 -15.74 8.83
N TYR A 179 -29.89 -14.96 7.79
CA TYR A 179 -30.33 -13.57 7.66
C TYR A 179 -31.31 -13.31 6.51
N GLY A 180 -31.65 -14.35 5.72
CA GLY A 180 -32.40 -14.20 4.49
C GLY A 180 -31.55 -13.76 3.31
N TYR A 181 -32.15 -13.75 2.12
CA TYR A 181 -31.47 -13.29 0.91
C TYR A 181 -31.42 -11.75 0.87
N SER A 182 -30.23 -11.21 0.60
CA SER A 182 -30.03 -9.79 0.34
C SER A 182 -29.65 -9.63 -1.13
N GLU A 183 -30.44 -8.84 -1.87
CA GLU A 183 -30.13 -8.51 -3.25
C GLU A 183 -28.90 -7.60 -3.32
N SER A 184 -27.92 -7.98 -4.12
CA SER A 184 -26.85 -7.06 -4.51
C SER A 184 -27.43 -6.03 -5.46
N LEU A 185 -27.37 -4.74 -5.10
CA LEU A 185 -27.76 -3.66 -6.01
C LEU A 185 -26.84 -3.68 -7.24
N PRO A 186 -27.39 -3.90 -8.45
CA PRO A 186 -26.59 -3.82 -9.66
C PRO A 186 -26.36 -2.34 -9.97
N PHE A 187 -25.14 -1.85 -9.76
CA PHE A 187 -24.70 -0.58 -10.33
C PHE A 187 -23.69 -0.84 -11.45
N GLN A 188 -23.77 -0.04 -12.51
CA GLN A 188 -22.81 -0.14 -13.61
C GLN A 188 -21.58 0.70 -13.28
N TRP A 189 -20.46 0.03 -13.03
CA TRP A 189 -19.17 0.68 -12.81
C TRP A 189 -18.11 0.12 -13.77
N PRO A 190 -17.32 0.97 -14.43
CA PRO A 190 -16.35 0.51 -15.43
C PRO A 190 -15.14 -0.21 -14.84
N TYR A 191 -14.95 -0.14 -13.51
CA TYR A 191 -13.82 -0.74 -12.81
C TYR A 191 -14.30 -1.81 -11.82
N SER A 192 -13.42 -2.78 -11.56
CA SER A 192 -13.70 -3.83 -10.58
C SER A 192 -13.95 -3.24 -9.19
N VAL A 193 -14.96 -3.78 -8.50
CA VAL A 193 -15.14 -3.59 -7.04
C VAL A 193 -14.54 -4.74 -6.23
N GLU A 194 -13.95 -5.72 -6.90
CA GLU A 194 -13.14 -6.77 -6.28
C GLU A 194 -11.67 -6.36 -6.30
N LEU A 195 -11.04 -6.47 -5.14
CA LEU A 195 -9.61 -6.27 -4.99
C LEU A 195 -8.87 -7.52 -5.46
N ALA A 196 -7.86 -7.36 -6.31
CA ALA A 196 -7.01 -8.46 -6.72
C ALA A 196 -5.66 -8.47 -5.97
N GLY A 197 -5.03 -9.65 -5.95
CA GLY A 197 -3.78 -9.88 -5.22
C GLY A 197 -2.60 -8.97 -5.62
N PRO A 198 -2.40 -8.64 -6.91
CA PRO A 198 -1.36 -7.69 -7.34
C PRO A 198 -1.58 -6.28 -6.78
N GLU A 199 -2.81 -5.76 -6.82
CA GLU A 199 -3.16 -4.44 -6.29
C GLU A 199 -2.98 -4.40 -4.78
N ALA A 200 -3.39 -5.46 -4.06
CA ALA A 200 -3.14 -5.59 -2.62
C ALA A 200 -1.64 -5.56 -2.29
N MET A 201 -0.81 -6.27 -3.08
CA MET A 201 0.65 -6.25 -2.90
C MET A 201 1.24 -4.88 -3.20
N GLN A 202 0.86 -4.26 -4.32
CA GLN A 202 1.36 -2.94 -4.72
C GLN A 202 0.98 -1.86 -3.70
N GLY A 203 -0.25 -1.92 -3.18
CA GLY A 203 -0.72 -1.03 -2.14
C GLY A 203 0.08 -1.19 -0.85
N PHE A 204 0.27 -2.43 -0.39
CA PHE A 204 1.08 -2.72 0.78
C PHE A 204 2.53 -2.20 0.62
N LEU A 205 3.19 -2.51 -0.50
CA LEU A 205 4.57 -2.07 -0.76
C LEU A 205 4.70 -0.54 -0.83
N LEU A 206 3.76 0.14 -1.49
CA LEU A 206 3.74 1.60 -1.53
C LEU A 206 3.54 2.20 -0.14
N TYR A 207 2.59 1.67 0.64
CA TYR A 207 2.34 2.10 2.00
C TYR A 207 3.59 1.94 2.89
N SER A 208 4.25 0.78 2.83
CA SER A 208 5.49 0.54 3.58
C SER A 208 6.62 1.49 3.19
N LEU A 209 6.78 1.80 1.89
CA LEU A 209 7.77 2.78 1.44
C LEU A 209 7.46 4.20 1.92
N LEU A 210 6.18 4.58 1.97
CA LEU A 210 5.78 5.90 2.48
C LEU A 210 6.02 6.02 3.99
N LEU A 211 5.73 4.97 4.76
CA LEU A 211 6.08 4.92 6.19
C LEU A 211 7.58 5.06 6.40
N ASP A 212 8.37 4.24 5.70
CA ASP A 212 9.83 4.27 5.76
C ASP A 212 10.39 5.67 5.46
N LYS A 213 9.90 6.34 4.41
CA LYS A 213 10.34 7.70 4.09
C LYS A 213 9.88 8.72 5.13
N ALA A 214 8.68 8.58 5.68
CA ALA A 214 8.17 9.47 6.73
C ALA A 214 9.00 9.36 8.01
N GLU A 215 9.36 8.15 8.44
CA GLU A 215 10.23 7.88 9.60
C GLU A 215 11.59 8.57 9.48
N HIS A 216 12.13 8.65 8.25
CA HIS A 216 13.40 9.29 7.95
C HIS A 216 13.27 10.77 7.54
N GLY A 217 12.08 11.37 7.59
CA GLY A 217 11.87 12.77 7.21
C GLY A 217 12.11 13.07 5.72
N HIS A 218 11.92 12.06 4.86
CA HIS A 218 12.13 12.15 3.41
C HIS A 218 10.82 12.01 2.63
N CYS A 219 10.84 12.42 1.36
CA CYS A 219 9.76 12.14 0.42
C CYS A 219 10.11 10.92 -0.44
N LEU A 220 9.10 10.11 -0.77
CA LEU A 220 9.26 9.08 -1.79
C LEU A 220 9.22 9.72 -3.19
N VAL A 221 10.25 9.45 -4.00
CA VAL A 221 10.34 9.89 -5.40
C VAL A 221 10.50 8.67 -6.29
N LEU A 222 9.62 8.51 -7.27
CA LEU A 222 9.63 7.39 -8.21
C LEU A 222 9.64 7.90 -9.66
N PRO A 223 10.14 7.11 -10.62
CA PRO A 223 9.92 7.37 -12.04
C PRO A 223 8.42 7.40 -12.37
N HIS A 224 7.97 8.36 -13.18
CA HIS A 224 6.56 8.44 -13.57
C HIS A 224 6.22 7.48 -14.72
N ASP A 225 7.02 7.49 -15.78
CA ASP A 225 6.71 6.88 -17.09
C ASP A 225 6.88 5.35 -17.16
N PHE A 226 7.14 4.69 -16.04
CA PHE A 226 7.25 3.23 -16.03
C PHE A 226 5.87 2.58 -16.26
N PRO A 227 5.82 1.46 -17.01
CA PRO A 227 4.57 0.91 -17.52
C PRO A 227 3.68 0.33 -16.42
N THR A 228 4.26 -0.24 -15.37
CA THR A 228 3.50 -0.79 -14.24
C THR A 228 3.91 -0.14 -12.92
N GLN A 229 2.99 -0.18 -11.95
CA GLN A 229 3.28 0.28 -10.59
C GLN A 229 4.36 -0.58 -9.93
N LYS A 230 4.43 -1.88 -10.24
CA LYS A 230 5.51 -2.76 -9.77
C LYS A 230 6.87 -2.20 -10.19
N ASP A 231 7.03 -1.89 -11.48
CA ASP A 231 8.31 -1.43 -12.01
C ASP A 231 8.71 -0.08 -11.40
N ARG A 232 7.74 0.81 -11.11
CA ARG A 232 8.01 2.07 -10.41
C ARG A 232 8.57 1.86 -9.00
N LEU A 233 8.04 0.87 -8.28
CA LEU A 233 8.42 0.60 -6.89
C LEU A 233 9.73 -0.17 -6.78
N GLU A 234 10.14 -0.90 -7.82
CA GLU A 234 11.28 -1.82 -7.80
C GLU A 234 12.58 -1.15 -7.34
N VAL A 235 12.91 0.03 -7.88
CA VAL A 235 14.12 0.77 -7.51
C VAL A 235 14.09 1.19 -6.04
N ALA A 236 12.99 1.80 -5.59
CA ALA A 236 12.87 2.25 -4.20
C ALA A 236 12.86 1.08 -3.20
N LEU A 237 12.27 -0.07 -3.58
CA LEU A 237 12.31 -1.29 -2.79
C LEU A 237 13.73 -1.87 -2.71
N ALA A 238 14.47 -1.85 -3.82
CA ALA A 238 15.86 -2.30 -3.84
C ALA A 238 16.75 -1.40 -2.96
N GLU A 239 16.60 -0.08 -3.05
CA GLU A 239 17.30 0.89 -2.20
C GLU A 239 16.99 0.65 -0.71
N ARG A 240 15.70 0.50 -0.38
CA ARG A 240 15.29 0.20 1.00
C ARG A 240 15.88 -1.12 1.49
N ASN A 241 15.79 -2.19 0.69
CA ASN A 241 16.36 -3.49 1.06
C ASN A 241 17.87 -3.40 1.27
N LYS A 242 18.57 -2.59 0.46
CA LYS A 242 20.01 -2.37 0.61
C LYS A 242 20.35 -1.58 1.88
N ALA A 243 19.55 -0.57 2.20
CA ALA A 243 19.72 0.18 3.45
C ALA A 243 19.50 -0.70 4.68
N MET A 244 18.55 -1.64 4.62
CA MET A 244 18.25 -2.60 5.67
C MET A 244 19.26 -3.75 5.79
N GLU A 245 20.19 -3.88 4.84
CA GLU A 245 21.24 -4.89 4.86
C GLU A 245 22.32 -4.50 5.90
N GLY A 246 22.65 -5.44 6.79
CA GLY A 246 23.61 -5.18 7.87
C GLY A 246 23.03 -4.28 8.95
N ILE A 247 23.52 -3.02 9.03
CA ILE A 247 23.29 -2.14 10.19
C ILE A 247 22.00 -1.32 10.15
N GLY A 248 21.23 -1.35 9.06
CA GLY A 248 20.05 -0.51 8.91
C GLY A 248 18.82 -0.98 9.69
N GLN A 249 18.89 -2.08 10.43
CA GLN A 249 17.77 -2.58 11.23
C GLN A 249 17.81 -1.94 12.62
N GLU A 250 16.66 -1.47 13.11
CA GLU A 250 16.51 -0.74 14.39
C GLU A 250 17.12 -1.50 15.59
N TYR A 251 17.12 -2.83 15.53
CA TYR A 251 17.66 -3.72 16.56
C TYR A 251 18.86 -4.53 16.09
N TRP A 252 19.59 -4.08 15.07
CA TRP A 252 20.74 -4.82 14.54
C TRP A 252 21.77 -5.14 15.63
N ALA A 253 22.19 -4.15 16.40
CA ALA A 253 23.17 -4.32 17.47
C ALA A 253 22.54 -4.76 18.81
N HIS A 254 21.27 -5.20 18.81
CA HIS A 254 20.58 -5.52 20.05
C HIS A 254 21.20 -6.74 20.74
N ALA A 255 21.59 -6.53 22.00
CA ALA A 255 22.32 -7.48 22.81
C ALA A 255 21.69 -7.47 24.22
N CYS A 256 20.61 -8.22 24.41
CA CYS A 256 20.04 -8.50 25.73
C CYS A 256 20.31 -9.94 26.16
N ASP A 257 20.08 -10.19 27.45
CA ASP A 257 20.09 -11.48 28.13
C ASP A 257 19.04 -12.48 27.61
N LEU A 258 18.06 -12.02 26.81
CA LEU A 258 17.16 -12.90 26.06
C LEU A 258 17.72 -13.30 24.68
N CYS A 259 18.51 -12.42 24.03
CA CYS A 259 19.01 -12.65 22.67
C CYS A 259 20.30 -13.48 22.65
N PHE A 260 21.11 -13.40 23.70
CA PHE A 260 22.25 -14.28 23.88
C PHE A 260 22.56 -14.49 25.37
N ILE A 261 23.14 -15.65 25.66
CA ILE A 261 23.58 -16.06 26.99
C ILE A 261 25.10 -16.19 26.92
N ILE A 262 25.81 -15.65 27.91
CA ILE A 262 27.23 -15.93 28.13
C ILE A 262 27.32 -16.93 29.27
N GLU A 263 27.96 -18.07 29.02
CA GLU A 263 28.22 -19.10 30.03
C GLU A 263 29.74 -19.27 30.19
N GLU A 264 30.20 -19.43 31.43
CA GLU A 264 31.58 -19.79 31.72
C GLU A 264 31.73 -21.32 31.69
N ALA A 265 32.65 -21.83 30.88
CA ALA A 265 32.95 -23.25 30.79
C ALA A 265 33.85 -23.70 31.95
N ALA A 266 33.97 -25.02 32.14
CA ALA A 266 34.76 -25.62 33.23
C ALA A 266 36.26 -25.25 33.22
N ASP A 267 36.78 -24.78 32.08
CA ASP A 267 38.16 -24.30 31.90
C ASP A 267 38.32 -22.79 32.10
N GLY A 268 37.25 -22.08 32.49
CA GLY A 268 37.22 -20.63 32.66
C GLY A 268 36.99 -19.84 31.36
N THR A 269 36.77 -20.51 30.23
CA THR A 269 36.48 -19.82 28.95
C THR A 269 35.03 -19.35 28.87
N LEU A 270 34.81 -18.13 28.37
CA LEU A 270 33.46 -17.61 28.12
C LEU A 270 32.92 -18.13 26.79
N ARG A 271 31.71 -18.70 26.80
CA ARG A 271 30.99 -19.18 25.62
C ARG A 271 29.75 -18.32 25.39
N LYS A 272 29.55 -17.89 24.16
CA LYS A 272 28.34 -17.16 23.74
C LYS A 272 27.36 -18.13 23.08
N LEU A 273 26.19 -18.31 23.68
CA LEU A 273 25.03 -18.91 23.03
C LEU A 273 24.14 -17.78 22.49
N GLN A 274 24.10 -17.58 21.18
CA GLN A 274 23.23 -16.59 20.57
C GLN A 274 22.03 -17.28 19.91
N PHE A 275 20.82 -16.89 20.29
CA PHE A 275 19.63 -17.36 19.61
C PHE A 275 19.56 -16.65 18.26
N SER A 276 19.90 -17.38 17.20
CA SER A 276 19.57 -16.93 15.85
C SER A 276 18.09 -17.18 15.64
N VAL A 277 17.28 -16.12 15.78
CA VAL A 277 15.95 -16.13 15.20
C VAL A 277 16.13 -15.96 13.70
N GLY A 278 16.13 -17.08 12.98
CA GLY A 278 15.82 -17.01 11.57
C GLY A 278 14.37 -16.59 11.47
N ASP A 279 14.09 -15.40 10.95
CA ASP A 279 12.80 -15.16 10.32
C ASP A 279 12.57 -16.33 9.40
N GLY A 280 11.45 -17.02 9.64
CA GLY A 280 11.25 -18.35 9.12
C GLY A 280 11.64 -18.52 7.70
N ILE A 281 12.10 -19.75 7.44
CA ILE A 281 12.34 -20.32 6.12
C ILE A 281 11.49 -19.55 5.10
N SER A 282 12.09 -18.95 4.08
CA SER A 282 11.41 -18.00 3.19
C SER A 282 10.29 -18.67 2.36
N LEU A 283 9.12 -18.95 2.95
CA LEU A 283 7.97 -19.42 2.19
C LEU A 283 7.32 -18.24 1.52
N GLY A 284 7.33 -18.27 0.20
CA GLY A 284 6.55 -17.35 -0.62
C GLY A 284 7.32 -16.15 -1.14
N ARG A 285 8.63 -16.01 -0.83
CA ARG A 285 9.49 -15.29 -1.76
C ARG A 285 9.75 -16.24 -2.93
N PRO A 286 9.31 -15.89 -4.14
CA PRO A 286 9.67 -16.66 -5.32
C PRO A 286 11.20 -16.60 -5.43
N CYS A 287 11.87 -17.68 -5.06
CA CYS A 287 13.29 -17.89 -5.27
C CYS A 287 13.46 -18.94 -6.35
N CYS A 288 14.60 -18.90 -7.04
CA CYS A 288 14.91 -19.95 -7.97
C CYS A 288 15.02 -21.29 -7.22
N ALA A 289 14.40 -22.34 -7.76
CA ALA A 289 14.43 -23.70 -7.22
C ALA A 289 15.81 -24.37 -7.28
N VAL A 290 16.84 -23.64 -7.70
CA VAL A 290 18.24 -24.05 -7.63
C VAL A 290 18.79 -23.50 -6.32
N HIS A 291 19.31 -24.40 -5.49
CA HIS A 291 19.91 -24.07 -4.20
C HIS A 291 20.95 -22.94 -4.34
N ASP A 292 20.93 -21.98 -3.42
CA ASP A 292 21.81 -20.79 -3.37
C ASP A 292 21.89 -19.95 -4.66
N SER A 293 20.86 -20.03 -5.52
CA SER A 293 20.80 -19.13 -6.67
C SER A 293 20.59 -17.69 -6.18
N THR A 294 21.56 -16.83 -6.49
CA THR A 294 21.47 -15.37 -6.25
C THR A 294 20.68 -14.64 -7.33
N ASN A 295 20.22 -15.35 -8.36
CA ASN A 295 19.53 -14.77 -9.50
C ASN A 295 18.05 -14.52 -9.20
N ALA A 296 17.59 -13.31 -9.53
CA ALA A 296 16.20 -12.94 -9.42
C ALA A 296 15.32 -13.73 -10.42
N LEU A 297 14.09 -14.04 -10.01
CA LEU A 297 13.08 -14.53 -10.93
C LEU A 297 12.48 -13.36 -11.72
N SER A 298 12.30 -13.54 -13.03
CA SER A 298 11.62 -12.54 -13.85
C SER A 298 10.13 -12.40 -13.52
N SER A 299 9.54 -13.38 -12.85
CA SER A 299 8.16 -13.33 -12.36
C SER A 299 7.95 -14.19 -11.12
N THR A 300 7.02 -13.78 -10.27
CA THR A 300 6.66 -14.45 -9.02
C THR A 300 6.00 -15.83 -9.22
N VAL A 301 5.54 -16.12 -10.45
CA VAL A 301 4.97 -17.43 -10.81
C VAL A 301 6.01 -18.44 -11.32
N LEU A 302 7.23 -17.98 -11.64
CA LEU A 302 8.28 -18.85 -12.13
C LEU A 302 8.96 -19.59 -10.97
N ARG A 303 9.44 -20.80 -11.25
CA ARG A 303 10.22 -21.59 -10.27
C ARG A 303 11.72 -21.57 -10.52
N ARG A 304 12.19 -21.03 -11.65
CA ARG A 304 13.60 -20.98 -12.01
C ARG A 304 13.92 -19.66 -12.69
N ALA A 305 15.08 -19.08 -12.36
CA ALA A 305 15.58 -17.90 -13.04
C ALA A 305 15.91 -18.23 -14.51
N SER A 306 16.00 -17.21 -15.37
CA SER A 306 16.24 -17.37 -16.81
C SER A 306 17.54 -18.14 -17.12
N CYS A 307 18.55 -18.06 -16.25
CA CYS A 307 19.79 -18.84 -16.35
C CYS A 307 19.64 -20.35 -16.05
N HIS A 308 18.48 -20.79 -15.55
CA HIS A 308 18.19 -22.16 -15.13
C HIS A 308 17.00 -22.80 -15.87
N THR A 309 16.43 -22.13 -16.88
CA THR A 309 15.40 -22.71 -17.74
C THR A 309 16.01 -23.63 -18.81
N ARG A 310 16.06 -24.94 -18.54
CA ARG A 310 15.98 -25.98 -19.59
C ARG A 310 14.54 -26.47 -19.69
N PRO A 311 14.05 -26.88 -20.88
CA PRO A 311 12.66 -27.31 -21.05
C PRO A 311 12.47 -28.63 -20.29
N VAL A 312 11.49 -28.72 -19.38
CA VAL A 312 11.12 -29.99 -18.76
C VAL A 312 9.59 -30.11 -18.68
N PRO A 313 9.01 -31.27 -19.03
CA PRO A 313 7.57 -31.53 -18.91
C PRO A 313 7.13 -31.71 -17.45
N SER A 314 5.83 -31.51 -17.24
CA SER A 314 5.09 -31.59 -15.98
C SER A 314 5.16 -32.96 -15.28
N ASN A 315 5.43 -32.97 -13.98
CA ASN A 315 4.52 -33.46 -12.93
C ASN A 315 5.25 -33.60 -11.59
N HIS A 316 4.61 -33.09 -10.52
CA HIS A 316 4.39 -33.71 -9.21
C HIS A 316 4.25 -32.68 -8.08
N THR A 317 3.15 -32.86 -7.37
CA THR A 317 2.71 -32.26 -6.11
C THR A 317 3.46 -32.88 -4.92
N ALA A 318 3.93 -32.06 -3.97
CA ALA A 318 4.15 -32.45 -2.58
C ALA A 318 4.24 -31.23 -1.64
N GLN A 319 3.77 -31.43 -0.41
CA GLN A 319 3.38 -30.46 0.62
C GLN A 319 4.53 -29.80 1.39
N LEU A 320 4.20 -28.67 2.03
CA LEU A 320 5.08 -27.73 2.73
C LEU A 320 4.89 -27.77 4.26
N ARG A 321 5.98 -27.62 5.04
CA ARG A 321 5.99 -27.27 6.48
C ARG A 321 7.22 -26.41 6.84
N GLN A 322 7.02 -25.39 7.69
CA GLN A 322 7.99 -24.39 8.18
C GLN A 322 7.54 -23.72 9.52
N PRO A 323 8.39 -22.87 10.17
CA PRO A 323 7.91 -21.67 10.92
C PRO A 323 8.78 -20.37 10.84
N ILE A 324 8.21 -19.19 11.25
CA ILE A 324 8.42 -17.72 10.93
C ILE A 324 8.76 -16.76 12.11
N LEU A 325 9.28 -15.52 11.84
CA LEU A 325 9.14 -14.24 12.63
C LEU A 325 9.22 -12.93 11.75
N ARG A 326 9.28 -11.70 12.31
CA ARG A 326 8.36 -10.52 12.18
C ARG A 326 8.86 -9.23 11.44
N MET A 327 7.91 -8.36 11.04
CA MET A 327 8.07 -7.09 10.30
C MET A 327 8.78 -5.94 11.03
N ALA A 328 9.47 -5.12 10.22
CA ALA A 328 10.32 -3.97 10.53
C ALA A 328 11.71 -4.36 11.10
N GLY A 329 12.67 -4.53 10.19
CA GLY A 329 14.09 -4.67 10.53
C GLY A 329 14.46 -5.95 11.23
N GLN A 330 14.42 -7.09 10.53
CA GLN A 330 14.95 -8.38 10.99
C GLN A 330 15.41 -9.21 9.77
N PHE A 331 16.21 -10.27 9.91
CA PHE A 331 17.68 -10.27 10.01
C PHE A 331 18.22 -11.09 8.82
N ASN A 332 19.45 -10.81 8.36
CA ASN A 332 20.26 -11.79 7.62
C ASN A 332 21.73 -11.54 7.94
N ASN A 333 22.40 -12.51 8.56
CA ASN A 333 23.85 -12.51 8.75
C ASN A 333 24.44 -13.79 8.18
N PHE A 334 25.32 -13.64 7.19
CA PHE A 334 26.31 -14.66 6.87
C PHE A 334 27.54 -14.43 7.72
N GLY A 335 28.06 -15.52 8.29
CA GLY A 335 29.19 -15.51 9.20
C GLY A 335 30.48 -15.03 8.53
N HIS A 336 31.14 -14.09 9.18
CA HIS A 336 32.58 -13.91 9.06
C HIS A 336 33.23 -14.25 10.41
N VAL A 337 34.17 -15.17 10.34
CA VAL A 337 35.09 -15.54 11.43
C VAL A 337 35.96 -14.31 11.70
N PHE A 338 35.88 -13.77 12.91
CA PHE A 338 36.91 -12.85 13.41
C PHE A 338 38.06 -13.70 13.94
N GLU A 339 39.23 -13.61 13.29
CA GLU A 339 40.49 -13.98 13.93
C GLU A 339 40.85 -12.91 14.98
N PRO A 340 41.31 -13.31 16.17
CA PRO A 340 41.80 -12.36 17.16
C PRO A 340 43.16 -11.81 16.71
N THR A 341 43.27 -10.48 16.69
CA THR A 341 44.58 -9.80 16.67
C THR A 341 45.03 -9.57 18.11
N GLU A 342 46.31 -9.86 18.35
CA GLU A 342 47.02 -9.77 19.63
C GLU A 342 47.05 -8.36 20.24
#